data_AF-A0A1Q7B6I7-F1
#
_entry.id   AF-A0A1Q7B6I7-F1
#
_cell.length_a   1.000
_cell.length_b   1.000
_cell.length_c   1.000
_cell.angle_alpha   90.00
_cell.angle_beta   90.00
_cell.angle_gamma   90.00
#
_symmetry.space_group_name_H-M   'P 1'
#
loop_
_entity.id
_entity.type
_entity.pdbx_description
1 polymer ?
#
loop_
_entity_poly.entity_id
_entity_poly.type
_entity_poly.pdbx_seq_one_letter_code
_entity_poly.pdbx_strand_id
1 'polypeptide(L)'
;MFKGCTPVYGKPEVEYDLNDPADRDKLGIADDGKFADGYCHFQNCTWMVEERKGAYHIKVAIEQLESTVRQLLASGRKVTMVVIRMKGPSRNELRRFTVDKKSRNVRLGNTAKEIRIPGVDSPVKVIYENDLQKNIEDLRGNNWVSALA
;
A
#
# COMPACT_ATOMS: atom_id res chain seq x y z
N MET A 1 -4.44 17.31 -2.24
CA MET A 1 -4.81 15.90 -2.05
C MET A 1 -4.27 15.15 -3.26
N PHE A 2 -3.53 14.05 -3.08
CA PHE A 2 -2.95 13.30 -4.19
C PHE A 2 -4.06 12.54 -4.94
N LYS A 3 -3.98 12.47 -6.28
CA LYS A 3 -5.01 11.81 -7.09
C LYS A 3 -4.88 10.29 -6.94
N GLY A 4 -3.67 9.76 -7.11
CA GLY A 4 -3.34 8.37 -6.84
C GLY A 4 -2.74 8.21 -5.45
N CYS A 5 -1.64 7.46 -5.34
CA CYS A 5 -0.98 7.13 -4.09
C CYS A 5 -0.17 8.27 -3.46
N THR A 6 0.15 8.14 -2.16
CA THR A 6 1.13 9.00 -1.49
C THR A 6 2.52 8.84 -2.14
N PRO A 7 3.28 9.92 -2.38
CA PRO A 7 4.59 9.90 -3.07
C PRO A 7 5.75 9.42 -2.20
N VAL A 8 5.57 8.23 -1.63
CA VAL A 8 6.49 7.55 -0.71
C VAL A 8 7.78 7.14 -1.40
N TYR A 9 7.68 6.70 -2.66
CA TYR A 9 8.80 6.20 -3.46
C TYR A 9 9.32 7.21 -4.47
N GLY A 10 9.06 8.50 -4.23
CA GLY A 10 9.45 9.60 -5.11
C GLY A 10 8.27 10.14 -5.91
N LYS A 11 8.58 10.74 -7.07
CA LYS A 11 7.56 11.34 -7.93
C LYS A 11 6.84 10.24 -8.73
N PRO A 12 5.50 10.18 -8.68
CA PRO A 12 4.75 9.30 -9.57
C PRO A 12 4.80 9.82 -11.02
N GLU A 13 4.94 8.89 -11.96
CA GLU A 13 4.80 9.14 -13.40
C GLU A 13 3.36 8.92 -13.86
N VAL A 14 2.69 7.94 -13.25
CA VAL A 14 1.31 7.58 -13.54
C VAL A 14 0.56 7.43 -12.22
N GLU A 15 -0.62 8.01 -12.14
CA GLU A 15 -1.52 7.96 -10.99
C GLU A 15 -2.93 7.60 -11.43
N TYR A 16 -3.54 6.67 -10.70
CA TYR A 16 -4.95 6.31 -10.82
C TYR A 16 -5.63 6.46 -9.46
N ASP A 17 -6.73 7.22 -9.44
CA ASP A 17 -7.64 7.26 -8.30
C ASP A 17 -8.61 6.11 -8.44
N LEU A 18 -8.51 5.10 -7.58
CA LEU A 18 -9.38 3.93 -7.69
C LEU A 18 -10.78 4.21 -7.15
N ASN A 19 -11.05 5.37 -6.55
CA ASN A 19 -12.41 5.83 -6.28
C ASN A 19 -13.08 6.46 -7.52
N ASP A 20 -12.31 6.82 -8.56
CA ASP A 20 -12.82 7.27 -9.86
C ASP A 20 -13.16 6.06 -10.75
N PRO A 21 -14.43 5.87 -11.14
CA PRO A 21 -14.84 4.77 -12.03
C PRO A 21 -14.06 4.75 -13.35
N ALA A 22 -13.75 5.91 -13.93
CA ALA A 22 -13.05 5.99 -15.21
C ALA A 22 -11.60 5.48 -15.12
N ASP A 23 -10.96 5.63 -13.96
CA ASP A 23 -9.62 5.09 -13.73
C ASP A 23 -9.68 3.59 -13.41
N ARG A 24 -10.72 3.10 -12.71
CA ARG A 24 -10.97 1.65 -12.51
C ARG A 24 -11.18 0.91 -13.83
N ASP A 25 -11.99 1.47 -14.73
CA ASP A 25 -12.30 0.87 -16.03
C ASP A 25 -11.04 0.68 -16.89
N LYS A 26 -10.15 1.68 -16.91
CA LYS A 26 -8.85 1.60 -17.63
C LYS A 26 -7.94 0.49 -17.10
N LEU A 27 -8.12 0.13 -15.83
CA LEU A 27 -7.33 -0.88 -15.13
C LEU A 27 -7.99 -2.27 -15.14
N GLY A 28 -9.25 -2.37 -15.59
CA GLY A 28 -10.03 -3.60 -15.54
C GLY A 28 -10.36 -4.02 -14.11
N ILE A 29 -10.59 -3.06 -13.21
CA ILE A 29 -11.03 -3.31 -11.84
C ILE A 29 -12.56 -3.25 -11.80
N ALA A 30 -13.17 -4.29 -11.24
CA ALA A 30 -14.62 -4.39 -11.07
C ALA A 30 -15.14 -3.44 -9.98
N ASP A 31 -16.35 -2.93 -10.18
CA ASP A 31 -17.04 -2.05 -9.23
C ASP A 31 -17.83 -2.84 -8.17
N ASP A 32 -17.14 -3.71 -7.43
CA ASP A 32 -17.73 -4.57 -6.39
C ASP A 32 -17.56 -4.02 -4.96
N GLY A 33 -17.04 -2.79 -4.85
CA GLY A 33 -16.72 -2.13 -3.58
C GLY A 33 -15.53 -2.73 -2.83
N LYS A 34 -14.78 -3.66 -3.43
CA LYS A 34 -13.60 -4.30 -2.84
C LYS A 34 -12.34 -3.93 -3.61
N PHE A 35 -12.08 -2.64 -3.69
CA PHE A 35 -10.87 -2.09 -4.26
C PHE A 35 -10.18 -1.14 -3.27
N ALA A 36 -8.91 -0.90 -3.51
CA ALA A 36 -8.09 0.02 -2.75
C ALA A 36 -8.33 1.47 -3.20
N ASP A 37 -7.71 2.46 -2.56
CA ASP A 37 -7.89 3.87 -2.94
C ASP A 37 -7.03 4.35 -4.12
N GLY A 38 -5.83 3.80 -4.30
CA GLY A 38 -4.89 4.34 -5.27
C GLY A 38 -3.97 3.30 -5.91
N TYR A 39 -3.58 3.57 -7.16
CA TYR A 39 -2.57 2.79 -7.88
C TYR A 39 -1.61 3.72 -8.63
N CYS A 40 -0.30 3.51 -8.47
CA CYS A 40 0.73 4.40 -9.02
C CYS A 40 1.91 3.67 -9.64
N HIS A 41 2.47 4.29 -10.67
CA HIS A 41 3.83 4.03 -11.14
C HIS A 41 4.75 5.17 -10.71
N PHE A 42 5.88 4.85 -10.10
CA PHE A 42 6.92 5.80 -9.73
C PHE A 42 8.10 5.74 -10.70
N GLN A 43 8.86 6.84 -10.79
CA GLN A 43 10.05 6.95 -11.65
C GLN A 43 11.12 5.87 -11.42
N ASN A 44 11.12 5.26 -10.24
CA ASN A 44 12.02 4.15 -9.90
C ASN A 44 11.44 2.77 -10.28
N CYS A 45 10.51 2.71 -11.23
CA CYS A 45 9.84 1.49 -11.70
C CYS A 45 9.02 0.74 -10.63
N THR A 46 8.70 1.40 -9.52
CA THR A 46 7.84 0.83 -8.47
C THR A 46 6.38 0.98 -8.87
N TRP A 47 5.63 -0.12 -8.84
CA TRP A 47 4.19 -0.14 -9.00
C TRP A 47 3.53 -0.40 -7.65
N MET A 48 2.79 0.58 -7.14
CA MET A 48 2.25 0.56 -5.78
C MET A 48 0.74 0.62 -5.79
N VAL A 49 0.12 -0.17 -4.91
CA VAL A 49 -1.29 -0.01 -4.51
C VAL A 49 -1.34 0.57 -3.10
N GLU A 50 -2.13 1.62 -2.91
CA GLU A 50 -2.34 2.26 -1.61
C GLU A 50 -3.79 2.10 -1.15
N GLU A 51 -3.97 1.70 0.10
CA GLU A 51 -5.24 1.77 0.80
C GLU A 51 -5.18 2.77 1.95
N ARG A 52 -6.17 3.63 2.07
CA ARG A 52 -6.27 4.69 3.07
C ARG A 52 -7.37 4.35 4.06
N LYS A 53 -6.98 4.19 5.32
CA LYS A 53 -7.93 4.02 6.41
C LYS A 53 -7.79 5.14 7.42
N GLY A 54 -8.88 5.41 8.14
CA GLY A 54 -8.82 6.24 9.33
C GLY A 54 -8.04 5.53 10.43
N ALA A 55 -8.70 5.25 11.55
CA ALA A 55 -8.17 4.36 12.56
C ALA A 55 -8.88 3.00 12.45
N TYR A 56 -8.21 1.92 12.85
CA TYR A 56 -8.88 0.66 13.25
C TYR A 56 -9.32 -0.31 12.12
N HIS A 57 -8.60 -0.36 10.99
CA HIS A 57 -9.03 -1.15 9.82
C HIS A 57 -7.90 -1.86 9.03
N ILE A 58 -6.82 -2.31 9.67
CA ILE A 58 -5.74 -3.08 9.02
C ILE A 58 -6.28 -4.32 8.30
N LYS A 59 -7.15 -5.11 8.95
CA LYS A 59 -7.70 -6.33 8.32
C LYS A 59 -8.46 -6.01 7.03
N VAL A 60 -9.34 -5.02 7.10
CA VAL A 60 -10.17 -4.60 5.96
C VAL A 60 -9.28 -4.03 4.85
N ALA A 61 -8.25 -3.26 5.22
CA ALA A 61 -7.31 -2.73 4.26
C ALA A 61 -6.53 -3.84 3.53
N ILE A 62 -6.10 -4.89 4.25
CA ILE A 62 -5.46 -6.06 3.63
C ILE A 62 -6.42 -6.73 2.64
N GLU A 63 -7.69 -6.93 2.99
CA GLU A 63 -8.68 -7.56 2.10
C GLU A 63 -8.91 -6.74 0.81
N GLN A 64 -8.99 -5.41 0.92
CA GLN A 64 -9.10 -4.52 -0.26
C GLN A 64 -7.83 -4.54 -1.12
N LEU A 65 -6.65 -4.52 -0.49
CA LEU A 65 -5.38 -4.64 -1.20
C LEU A 65 -5.30 -5.98 -1.94
N GLU A 66 -5.64 -7.10 -1.28
CA GLU A 66 -5.63 -8.44 -1.90
C GLU A 66 -6.56 -8.51 -3.10
N SER A 67 -7.79 -8.00 -2.95
CA SER A 67 -8.76 -7.94 -4.05
C SER A 67 -8.25 -7.10 -5.23
N THR A 68 -7.69 -5.92 -4.95
CA THR A 68 -7.16 -5.00 -5.97
C THR A 68 -5.98 -5.61 -6.71
N VAL A 69 -5.02 -6.16 -5.96
CA VAL A 69 -3.83 -6.80 -6.54
C VAL A 69 -4.23 -7.96 -7.44
N ARG A 70 -5.14 -8.83 -6.98
CA ARG A 70 -5.63 -9.95 -7.79
C ARG A 70 -6.21 -9.48 -9.12
N GLN A 71 -7.00 -8.41 -9.11
CA GLN A 71 -7.62 -7.86 -10.32
C GLN A 71 -6.59 -7.20 -11.24
N LEU A 72 -5.67 -6.40 -10.69
CA LEU A 72 -4.58 -5.79 -11.45
C LEU A 72 -3.71 -6.84 -12.14
N LEU A 73 -3.30 -7.89 -11.41
CA LEU A 73 -2.51 -8.99 -11.97
C LEU A 73 -3.28 -9.75 -13.05
N ALA A 74 -4.57 -10.02 -12.85
CA ALA A 74 -5.43 -10.66 -13.85
C ALA A 74 -5.57 -9.82 -15.13
N SER A 75 -5.53 -8.50 -15.01
CA SER A 75 -5.52 -7.53 -16.13
C SER A 75 -4.12 -7.27 -16.70
N GLY A 76 -3.11 -8.07 -16.33
CA GLY A 76 -1.74 -7.96 -16.84
C GLY A 76 -0.96 -6.74 -16.32
N ARG A 77 -1.42 -6.11 -15.24
CA ARG A 77 -0.74 -4.99 -14.58
C ARG A 77 0.26 -5.51 -13.55
N LYS A 78 1.34 -4.77 -13.32
CA LYS A 78 2.38 -5.12 -12.35
C LYS A 78 2.06 -4.52 -10.98
N VAL A 79 2.31 -5.25 -9.91
CA VAL A 79 2.30 -4.69 -8.54
C VAL A 79 3.56 -5.15 -7.81
N THR A 80 4.41 -4.22 -7.39
CA THR A 80 5.63 -4.53 -6.64
C THR A 80 5.45 -4.27 -5.15
N MET A 81 4.56 -3.34 -4.79
CA MET A 81 4.43 -2.80 -3.45
C MET A 81 2.97 -2.58 -3.08
N VAL A 82 2.65 -2.79 -1.80
CA VAL A 82 1.34 -2.45 -1.24
C VAL A 82 1.51 -1.73 0.10
N VAL A 83 0.75 -0.65 0.26
CA VAL A 83 0.86 0.25 1.41
C VAL A 83 -0.52 0.51 2.00
N ILE A 84 -0.62 0.43 3.32
CA ILE A 84 -1.74 0.94 4.10
C ILE A 84 -1.31 2.28 4.68
N ARG A 85 -2.00 3.35 4.32
CA ARG A 85 -1.88 4.64 4.97
C ARG A 85 -2.98 4.77 6.02
N MET A 86 -2.62 5.02 7.27
CA MET A 86 -3.63 5.14 8.33
C MET A 86 -3.24 6.07 9.47
N LYS A 87 -4.21 6.52 10.28
CA LYS A 87 -3.93 7.36 11.46
C LYS A 87 -3.23 6.58 12.57
N GLY A 88 -3.63 5.32 12.76
CA GLY A 88 -3.05 4.41 13.75
C GLY A 88 -3.94 3.19 14.03
N PRO A 89 -3.36 2.08 14.52
CA PRO A 89 -4.11 0.88 14.87
C PRO A 89 -4.85 1.04 16.21
N SER A 90 -5.90 0.25 16.43
CA SER A 90 -6.57 0.19 17.74
C SER A 90 -5.75 -0.65 18.70
N ARG A 91 -6.01 -0.51 20.01
CA ARG A 91 -5.50 -1.48 21.01
C ARG A 91 -5.88 -2.92 20.66
N ASN A 92 -7.04 -3.15 20.07
CA ASN A 92 -7.48 -4.49 19.66
C ASN A 92 -6.73 -4.98 18.42
N GLU A 93 -6.48 -4.11 17.44
CA GLU A 93 -5.67 -4.46 16.28
C GLU A 93 -4.22 -4.69 16.66
N LEU A 94 -3.66 -3.94 17.62
CA LEU A 94 -2.31 -4.14 18.12
C LEU A 94 -2.09 -5.52 18.76
N ARG A 95 -3.15 -6.21 19.18
CA ARG A 95 -3.08 -7.61 19.63
C ARG A 95 -2.98 -8.60 18.47
N ARG A 96 -3.53 -8.25 17.31
CA ARG A 96 -3.61 -9.12 16.12
C ARG A 96 -2.51 -8.82 15.11
N PHE A 97 -2.08 -7.57 15.05
CA PHE A 97 -1.15 -7.03 14.10
C PHE A 97 -0.12 -6.18 14.84
N THR A 98 1.14 -6.37 14.49
CA THR A 98 2.24 -5.51 14.91
C THR A 98 2.87 -4.89 13.67
N VAL A 99 3.48 -3.72 13.84
CA VAL A 99 4.20 -3.05 12.75
C VAL A 99 5.65 -2.95 13.16
N ASP A 100 6.54 -3.50 12.33
CA ASP A 100 7.98 -3.36 12.55
C ASP A 100 8.38 -1.90 12.42
N LYS A 101 9.03 -1.35 13.44
CA LYS A 101 9.38 0.09 13.47
C LYS A 101 10.35 0.49 12.36
N LYS A 102 11.23 -0.42 11.93
CA LYS A 102 12.29 -0.15 10.96
C LYS A 102 11.81 -0.39 9.54
N SER A 103 11.22 -1.56 9.25
CA SER A 103 10.80 -1.92 7.90
C SER A 103 9.39 -1.43 7.55
N ARG A 104 8.61 -1.04 8.57
CA ARG A 104 7.17 -0.70 8.47
C ARG A 104 6.29 -1.85 7.99
N ASN A 105 6.80 -3.09 7.99
CA ASN A 105 6.05 -4.27 7.58
C ASN A 105 5.00 -4.62 8.63
N VAL A 106 3.81 -4.98 8.18
CA VAL A 106 2.74 -5.55 9.02
C VAL A 106 3.08 -7.00 9.32
N ARG A 107 2.99 -7.37 10.60
CA ARG A 107 3.22 -8.71 11.12
C ARG A 107 2.02 -9.18 11.91
N LEU A 108 1.80 -10.49 11.94
CA LEU A 108 0.84 -11.10 12.85
C LEU A 108 1.35 -11.01 14.29
N GLY A 109 0.50 -10.58 15.22
CA GLY A 109 0.88 -10.34 16.62
C GLY A 109 1.30 -11.60 17.36
N ASN A 110 0.77 -12.76 17.00
CA ASN A 110 1.03 -14.04 17.67
C ASN A 110 2.28 -14.78 17.16
N THR A 111 2.68 -14.56 15.91
CA THR A 111 3.76 -15.32 15.24
C THR A 111 4.90 -14.44 14.77
N ALA A 112 4.72 -13.11 14.80
CA ALA A 112 5.60 -12.13 14.18
C ALA A 112 5.84 -12.34 12.66
N LYS A 113 5.05 -13.21 12.01
CA LYS A 113 5.16 -13.47 10.57
C LYS A 113 4.65 -12.27 9.79
N GLU A 114 5.41 -11.87 8.77
CA GLU A 114 5.03 -10.79 7.87
C GLU A 114 3.82 -11.16 7.02
N ILE A 115 2.91 -10.20 6.84
CA ILE A 115 1.74 -10.37 5.97
C ILE A 115 2.17 -10.05 4.54
N ARG A 116 1.86 -10.97 3.61
CA ARG A 116 2.22 -10.89 2.20
C ARG A 116 0.99 -11.11 1.35
N ILE A 117 0.89 -10.37 0.25
CA ILE A 117 -0.15 -10.56 -0.77
C ILE A 117 0.47 -11.37 -1.92
N PRO A 118 -0.17 -12.44 -2.39
CA PRO A 118 0.33 -13.22 -3.53
C PRO A 118 0.58 -12.35 -4.76
N GLY A 119 1.72 -12.56 -5.42
CA GLY A 119 2.12 -11.80 -6.61
C GLY A 119 2.73 -10.42 -6.33
N VAL A 120 2.97 -10.07 -5.06
CA VAL A 120 3.68 -8.84 -4.66
C VAL A 120 5.04 -9.19 -4.07
N ASP A 121 6.08 -8.49 -4.51
CA ASP A 121 7.48 -8.76 -4.11
C ASP A 121 7.73 -8.51 -2.61
N SER A 122 7.02 -7.53 -2.03
CA SER A 122 7.22 -7.04 -0.67
C SER A 122 6.05 -7.38 0.27
N PRO A 123 6.33 -7.49 1.60
CA PRO A 123 5.27 -7.53 2.61
C PRO A 123 4.43 -6.26 2.63
N VAL A 124 3.20 -6.37 3.15
CA VAL A 124 2.32 -5.22 3.38
C VAL A 124 2.99 -4.23 4.32
N LYS A 125 3.06 -2.96 3.91
CA LYS A 125 3.63 -1.88 4.72
C LYS A 125 2.54 -0.97 5.29
N VAL A 126 2.80 -0.37 6.45
CA VAL A 126 1.94 0.65 7.05
C VAL A 126 2.69 1.98 7.20
N ILE A 127 2.04 3.07 6.79
CA ILE A 127 2.51 4.43 7.00
C ILE A 127 1.50 5.16 7.87
N TYR A 128 1.98 5.75 8.97
CA TYR A 128 1.14 6.52 9.86
C TYR A 128 1.05 7.99 9.44
N GLU A 129 -0.16 8.53 9.39
CA GLU A 129 -0.39 9.92 8.95
C GLU A 129 0.32 10.95 9.84
N ASN A 130 0.36 10.71 11.16
CA ASN A 130 1.00 11.61 12.11
C ASN A 130 2.53 11.69 11.92
N ASP A 131 3.12 10.69 11.27
CA ASP A 131 4.54 10.60 10.97
C ASP A 131 4.80 10.72 9.45
N LEU A 132 3.84 11.19 8.65
CA LEU A 132 3.91 11.09 7.19
C LEU A 132 5.16 11.75 6.60
N GLN A 133 5.46 12.97 7.03
CA GLN A 133 6.63 13.73 6.57
C GLN A 133 7.93 13.00 6.91
N LYS A 134 8.08 12.58 8.17
CA LYS A 134 9.23 11.81 8.66
C LYS A 134 9.36 10.47 7.95
N ASN A 135 8.26 9.77 7.70
CA ASN A 135 8.25 8.49 6.98
C ASN A 135 8.69 8.69 5.52
N ILE A 136 8.24 9.75 4.85
CA ILE A 136 8.68 10.09 3.49
C ILE A 136 10.18 10.41 3.49
N GLU A 137 10.66 11.18 4.46
CA GLU A 137 12.08 11.52 4.61
C GLU A 137 12.95 10.31 4.93
N ASP A 138 12.55 9.45 5.87
CA ASP A 138 13.23 8.20 6.20
C ASP A 138 13.29 7.26 4.99
N LEU A 139 12.25 7.23 4.16
CA LEU A 139 12.20 6.39 2.96
C LEU A 139 13.04 6.95 1.82
N ARG A 140 13.17 8.28 1.70
CA ARG A 140 14.06 8.95 0.74
C ARG A 140 15.52 8.92 1.18
N GLY A 141 15.81 9.03 2.47
CA GLY A 141 17.15 9.08 3.04
C GLY A 141 17.82 7.70 3.22
N ASN A 142 17.04 6.62 3.40
CA ASN A 142 17.59 5.27 3.59
C ASN A 142 17.82 4.46 2.30
N ASN A 143 17.82 5.08 1.11
CA ASN A 143 18.16 4.39 -0.16
C ASN A 143 17.43 3.05 -0.40
N TRP A 144 16.14 2.94 -0.06
CA TRP A 144 15.30 1.81 -0.50
C TRP A 144 15.07 1.81 -2.03
N VAL A 145 15.57 2.84 -2.71
CA VAL A 145 15.60 2.99 -4.17
C VAL A 145 16.88 2.38 -4.78
N SER A 146 17.85 1.95 -3.97
CA SER A 146 19.21 1.56 -4.44
C SER A 146 19.48 0.05 -4.42
N ALA A 147 18.46 -0.81 -4.54
CA ALA A 147 18.65 -2.26 -4.63
C ALA A 147 18.23 -2.85 -5.99
N LEU A 148 18.25 -2.03 -7.05
CA LEU A 148 18.21 -2.49 -8.44
C LEU A 148 19.20 -1.66 -9.27
N ALA A 149 20.49 -1.91 -9.04
CA ALA A 149 21.54 -1.67 -10.01
C ALA A 149 22.16 -3.04 -10.34
#